data_AF-A0ABD6EVV7-F1
#
_entry.id   AF-A0ABD6EVV7-F1
#
_cell.length_a   1.000
_cell.length_b   1.000
_cell.length_c   1.000
_cell.angle_alpha   90.00
_cell.angle_beta   90.00
_cell.angle_gamma   90.00
#
_symmetry.space_group_name_H-M   'P 1'
#
loop_
_entity.id
_entity.type
_entity.pdbx_description
1 polymer ?
#
loop_
_entity_poly.entity_id
_entity_poly.type
_entity_poly.pdbx_seq_one_letter_code
_entity_poly.pdbx_strand_id
1 'polypeptide(L)'
;MEKHLALLRDEHLQLQLKYSQLQKEYDVLEASVRSSKTLDSSRSFVAKLISNVAHLYDKDLYSDITIHCDGHQLRGHRFLIATRTDYWGDLSLLDKIDLEGTYT
;
A
#
# COMPACT_ATOMS: atom_id res chain seq x y z
N MET A 1 33.60 36.93 22.88
CA MET A 1 32.17 37.02 22.52
C MET A 1 31.79 36.11 21.35
N GLU A 2 32.62 35.96 20.32
CA GLU A 2 32.28 35.15 19.13
C GLU A 2 32.03 33.66 19.41
N LYS A 3 32.77 33.05 20.36
CA LYS A 3 32.58 31.65 20.74
C LYS A 3 31.18 31.34 21.28
N HIS A 4 30.59 32.29 22.02
CA HIS A 4 29.27 32.10 22.62
C HIS A 4 28.15 32.22 21.57
N LEU A 5 28.31 33.15 20.61
CA LEU A 5 27.41 33.28 19.47
C LEU A 5 27.47 32.07 18.52
N ALA A 6 28.65 31.49 18.34
CA ALA A 6 28.81 30.25 17.57
C ALA A 6 28.11 29.07 18.24
N LEU A 7 28.24 28.94 19.57
CA LEU A 7 27.59 27.90 20.35
C LEU A 7 26.05 28.02 20.31
N LEU A 8 25.51 29.23 20.50
CA LEU A 8 24.07 29.48 20.38
C LEU A 8 23.52 29.16 18.99
N ARG A 9 24.28 29.46 17.93
CA ARG A 9 23.88 29.11 16.56
C ARG A 9 23.82 27.61 16.35
N ASP A 10 24.79 26.87 16.87
CA ASP A 10 24.83 25.41 16.76
C ASP A 10 23.66 24.77 17.51
N GLU A 11 23.41 25.18 18.75
CA GLU A 11 22.26 24.73 19.54
C GLU A 11 20.92 25.05 18.85
N HIS A 12 20.80 26.24 18.28
CA HIS A 12 19.59 26.63 17.53
C HIS A 12 19.39 25.78 16.28
N LEU A 13 20.47 25.44 15.56
CA LEU A 13 20.40 24.57 14.39
C LEU A 13 19.99 23.15 14.78
N GLN A 14 20.54 22.62 15.87
CA GLN A 14 20.17 21.32 16.41
C GLN A 14 18.69 21.29 16.83
N LEU A 15 18.20 22.35 17.46
CA LEU A 15 16.79 22.48 17.83
C LEU A 15 15.88 22.53 16.60
N GLN A 16 16.25 23.28 15.56
CA GLN A 16 15.49 23.31 14.31
C GLN A 16 15.44 21.94 13.62
N LEU A 17 16.54 21.19 13.62
CA LEU A 17 16.59 19.84 13.07
C LEU A 17 15.68 18.88 13.84
N LYS A 18 15.77 18.89 15.18
CA LYS A 18 14.91 18.07 16.05
C LYS A 18 13.43 18.43 15.86
N TYR A 19 13.11 19.72 15.77
CA TYR A 19 11.75 20.18 15.51
C TYR A 19 11.23 19.69 14.15
N SER A 20 12.05 19.79 13.09
CA SER A 20 11.69 19.29 11.77
C SER A 20 11.46 17.78 11.75
N GLN A 21 12.28 17.01 12.47
CA GLN A 21 12.10 15.56 12.61
C GLN A 21 10.79 15.23 13.36
N LEU A 22 10.56 15.90 14.49
CA LEU A 22 9.35 15.70 15.29
C LEU A 22 8.09 16.06 14.51
N GLN A 23 8.11 17.16 13.73
CA GLN A 23 6.99 17.53 12.86
C GLN A 23 6.71 16.44 11.82
N LYS A 24 7.75 15.89 11.18
CA LYS A 24 7.58 14.78 10.21
C LYS A 24 6.98 13.54 10.86
N GLU A 25 7.46 13.15 12.03
CA GLU A 25 6.92 12.01 12.77
C GLU A 25 5.46 12.24 13.19
N TYR A 26 5.15 13.46 13.63
CA TYR A 26 3.79 13.85 13.96
C TYR A 26 2.85 13.80 12.75
N ASP A 27 3.29 14.31 11.59
CA ASP A 27 2.49 14.28 10.35
C ASP A 27 2.19 12.84 9.91
N VAL A 28 3.17 11.93 10.04
CA VAL A 28 3.00 10.50 9.76
C VAL A 28 2.03 9.86 10.76
N LEU A 29 2.18 10.18 12.05
CA LEU A 29 1.30 9.67 13.10
C LEU A 29 -0.13 10.19 12.91
N GLU A 30 -0.31 11.48 12.62
CA GLU A 30 -1.61 12.08 12.32
C GLU A 30 -2.25 11.42 11.10
N ALA A 31 -1.50 11.19 10.02
CA ALA A 31 -2.00 10.45 8.85
C ALA A 31 -2.48 9.03 9.22
N SER A 32 -1.74 8.33 10.09
CA SER A 32 -2.10 6.98 10.56
C SER A 32 -3.35 6.98 11.47
N VAL A 33 -3.47 7.94 12.39
CA VAL A 33 -4.58 8.05 13.34
C VAL A 33 -5.85 8.54 12.66
N ARG A 34 -5.75 9.49 11.71
CA ARG A 34 -6.88 9.95 10.88
C ARG A 34 -7.42 8.84 9.97
N SER A 35 -6.57 7.88 9.58
CA SER A 35 -6.99 6.68 8.87
C SER A 35 -7.84 5.73 9.73
N SER A 36 -7.72 5.79 11.06
CA SER A 36 -8.46 4.93 11.99
C SER A 36 -9.74 5.55 12.55
N LYS A 37 -9.88 6.89 12.59
CA LYS A 37 -11.02 7.59 13.21
C LYS A 37 -12.10 8.13 12.27
N THR A 38 -11.88 8.16 10.95
CA THR A 38 -12.85 8.74 10.00
C THR A 38 -13.52 7.68 9.14
N LEU A 39 -14.52 7.02 9.70
CA LEU A 39 -15.31 5.99 9.01
C LEU A 39 -16.21 6.51 7.87
N ASP A 40 -16.40 7.82 7.65
CA ASP A 40 -17.62 8.20 6.89
C ASP A 40 -17.60 9.33 5.85
N SER A 41 -16.48 9.98 5.47
CA SER A 41 -16.61 10.91 4.31
C SER A 41 -15.37 11.20 3.46
N SER A 42 -14.18 10.76 3.84
CA SER A 42 -12.95 11.13 3.13
C SER A 42 -11.88 10.04 3.17
N ARG A 43 -12.28 8.77 2.95
CA ARG A 43 -11.30 7.73 2.57
C ARG A 43 -10.41 8.31 1.46
N SER A 44 -9.12 8.47 1.74
CA SER A 44 -8.09 8.85 0.76
C SER A 44 -8.30 8.05 -0.53
N PHE A 45 -8.01 8.63 -1.70
CA PHE A 45 -8.16 7.93 -2.99
C PHE A 45 -7.59 6.51 -2.94
N VAL A 46 -6.44 6.35 -2.29
CA VAL A 46 -5.78 5.06 -2.06
C VAL A 46 -6.65 4.11 -1.22
N ALA A 47 -7.26 4.59 -0.14
CA ALA A 47 -8.15 3.78 0.70
C ALA A 47 -9.44 3.38 -0.03
N LYS A 48 -10.01 4.28 -0.85
CA LYS A 48 -11.16 3.95 -1.70
C LYS A 48 -10.78 2.92 -2.76
N LEU A 49 -9.62 3.09 -3.40
CA LEU A 49 -9.10 2.17 -4.40
C LEU A 49 -8.86 0.78 -3.80
N ILE A 50 -8.15 0.68 -2.68
CA ILE A 50 -7.91 -0.59 -1.98
C ILE A 50 -9.23 -1.25 -1.58
N SER A 51 -10.19 -0.48 -1.04
CA SER A 51 -11.52 -0.98 -0.68
C SER A 51 -12.28 -1.53 -1.88
N ASN A 52 -12.19 -0.86 -3.04
CA ASN A 52 -12.83 -1.29 -4.27
C ASN A 52 -12.16 -2.54 -4.84
N VAL A 53 -10.83 -2.57 -4.86
CA VAL A 53 -10.03 -3.73 -5.27
C VAL A 53 -10.33 -4.95 -4.39
N ALA A 54 -10.44 -4.76 -3.08
CA ALA A 54 -10.84 -5.82 -2.17
C ALA A 54 -12.26 -6.32 -2.45
N HIS A 55 -13.18 -5.44 -2.84
CA HIS A 55 -14.55 -5.83 -3.25
C HIS A 55 -14.61 -6.61 -4.56
N LEU A 56 -13.58 -6.52 -5.41
CA LEU A 56 -13.49 -7.28 -6.65
C LEU A 56 -12.99 -8.71 -6.44
N TYR A 57 -12.50 -9.06 -5.25
CA TYR A 57 -12.07 -10.43 -4.94
C TYR A 57 -13.19 -11.44 -5.21
N ASP A 58 -12.89 -12.43 -6.04
CA ASP A 58 -13.81 -13.50 -6.44
C ASP A 58 -15.15 -13.00 -7.00
N LYS A 59 -15.11 -11.84 -7.69
CA LYS A 59 -16.24 -11.29 -8.43
C LYS A 59 -15.99 -11.41 -9.92
N ASP A 60 -17.03 -11.79 -10.66
CA ASP A 60 -17.00 -11.84 -12.12
C ASP A 60 -16.82 -10.44 -12.76
N LEU A 61 -17.20 -9.39 -12.03
CA LEU A 61 -17.06 -8.01 -12.49
C LEU A 61 -15.59 -7.66 -12.77
N TYR A 62 -15.31 -7.29 -14.02
CA TYR A 62 -13.96 -6.98 -14.54
C TYR A 62 -12.96 -8.13 -14.47
N SER A 63 -13.39 -9.35 -14.16
CA SER A 63 -12.50 -10.51 -14.17
C SER A 63 -12.09 -10.86 -15.59
N ASP A 64 -10.79 -11.04 -15.79
CA ASP A 64 -10.14 -11.32 -17.07
C ASP A 64 -9.26 -12.57 -17.00
N ILE A 65 -9.22 -13.25 -15.86
CA ILE A 65 -8.50 -14.51 -15.67
C ILE A 65 -9.19 -15.41 -14.65
N THR A 66 -9.15 -16.72 -14.89
CA THR A 66 -9.64 -17.72 -13.93
C THR A 66 -8.48 -18.49 -13.33
N ILE A 67 -8.44 -18.58 -12.00
CA ILE A 67 -7.40 -19.34 -11.28
C ILE A 67 -8.04 -20.60 -10.73
N HIS A 68 -7.50 -21.75 -11.12
CA HIS A 68 -7.89 -23.06 -10.64
C HIS A 68 -6.84 -23.54 -9.66
N CYS A 69 -7.26 -23.92 -8.46
CA CYS A 69 -6.38 -24.42 -7.41
C CYS A 69 -7.13 -25.48 -6.61
N ASP A 70 -6.59 -26.71 -6.52
CA ASP A 70 -7.14 -27.80 -5.70
C ASP A 70 -8.65 -28.03 -5.88
N GLY A 71 -9.14 -27.94 -7.13
CA GLY A 71 -10.55 -28.10 -7.47
C GLY A 71 -11.43 -26.87 -7.23
N HIS A 72 -10.88 -25.79 -6.65
CA HIS A 72 -11.55 -24.50 -6.53
C HIS A 72 -11.27 -23.62 -7.75
N GLN A 73 -12.26 -22.84 -8.15
CA GLN A 73 -12.14 -21.82 -9.20
C GLN A 73 -12.31 -20.44 -8.58
N LEU A 74 -11.35 -19.56 -8.83
CA LEU A 74 -11.34 -18.18 -8.37
C LEU A 74 -11.36 -17.24 -9.57
N ARG A 75 -12.22 -16.23 -9.51
CA ARG A 75 -12.25 -15.14 -10.51
C ARG A 75 -11.23 -14.08 -10.11
N GLY A 76 -10.32 -13.74 -11.01
CA GLY A 76 -9.22 -12.83 -10.75
C GLY A 76 -9.06 -11.74 -11.81
N HIS A 77 -8.17 -10.80 -11.50
CA HIS A 77 -7.88 -9.63 -12.33
C HIS A 77 -6.38 -9.58 -12.63
N ARG A 78 -6.00 -9.70 -13.90
CA ARG A 78 -4.59 -9.76 -14.37
C ARG A 78 -3.79 -8.56 -13.88
N PHE A 79 -4.36 -7.36 -13.95
CA PHE A 79 -3.67 -6.14 -13.52
C PHE A 79 -3.36 -6.17 -12.01
N LEU A 80 -4.24 -6.74 -11.17
CA LEU A 80 -4.01 -6.84 -9.73
C LEU A 80 -2.90 -7.84 -9.41
N ILE A 81 -2.84 -8.94 -10.15
CA ILE A 81 -1.81 -9.97 -10.01
C ILE A 81 -0.46 -9.38 -10.43
N ALA A 82 -0.39 -8.76 -11.61
CA ALA A 82 0.81 -8.10 -12.12
C ALA A 82 1.31 -6.96 -11.21
N THR A 83 0.39 -6.25 -10.53
CA THR A 83 0.78 -5.22 -9.54
C THR A 83 1.40 -5.82 -8.28
N ARG A 84 1.02 -7.05 -7.91
CA ARG A 84 1.49 -7.71 -6.68
C ARG A 84 2.73 -8.57 -6.87
N THR A 85 2.95 -9.11 -8.05
CA THR A 85 4.06 -10.04 -8.30
C THR A 85 4.44 -10.08 -9.77
N ASP A 86 5.75 -10.12 -10.02
CA ASP A 86 6.32 -10.34 -11.35
C ASP A 86 6.49 -11.83 -11.69
N TYR A 87 6.09 -12.73 -10.78
CA TYR A 87 6.33 -14.18 -10.91
C TYR A 87 5.72 -14.78 -12.18
N TRP A 88 4.54 -14.31 -12.57
CA TRP A 88 3.77 -14.89 -13.67
C TRP A 88 4.16 -14.35 -15.06
N GLY A 89 5.05 -13.36 -15.13
CA GLY A 89 5.40 -12.71 -16.40
C GLY A 89 4.19 -12.06 -17.08
N ASP A 90 4.10 -12.18 -18.41
CA ASP A 90 3.00 -11.60 -19.18
C ASP A 90 1.73 -12.46 -19.13
N LEU A 91 0.77 -12.00 -18.32
CA LEU A 91 -0.56 -12.62 -18.18
C LEU A 91 -1.54 -12.22 -19.30
N SER A 92 -1.14 -11.37 -20.26
CA SER A 92 -2.06 -10.81 -21.27
C SER A 92 -2.66 -11.86 -22.22
N LEU A 93 -1.98 -13.00 -22.39
CA LEU A 93 -2.39 -14.08 -23.28
C LEU A 93 -3.01 -15.27 -22.52
N LEU A 94 -3.07 -15.23 -21.19
CA LEU A 94 -3.47 -16.36 -20.35
C LEU A 94 -4.89 -16.19 -19.78
N ASP A 95 -5.84 -16.98 -20.27
CA ASP A 95 -7.22 -16.94 -19.78
C ASP A 95 -7.43 -17.74 -18.49
N LYS A 96 -6.48 -18.64 -18.17
CA LYS A 96 -6.57 -19.57 -17.05
C LYS A 96 -5.19 -19.83 -16.43
N ILE A 97 -5.13 -19.92 -15.10
CA ILE A 97 -3.96 -20.40 -14.34
C ILE A 97 -4.38 -21.69 -13.62
N ASP A 98 -3.66 -22.78 -13.87
CA ASP A 98 -3.84 -24.04 -13.14
C ASP A 98 -2.71 -24.20 -12.12
N LEU A 99 -3.07 -24.20 -10.84
CA LEU A 99 -2.19 -24.46 -9.72
C LEU A 99 -2.43 -25.91 -9.26
N GLU A 100 -1.54 -26.80 -9.67
CA GLU A 100 -1.51 -28.17 -9.16
C GLU A 100 -0.98 -28.13 -7.71
N GLY A 101 -1.83 -28.46 -6.73
CA GLY A 101 -1.40 -28.63 -5.34
C GLY A 101 -0.38 -29.75 -5.27
N THR A 102 0.89 -29.38 -5.08
CA THR A 102 1.95 -30.36 -4.80
C THR A 102 1.75 -30.87 -3.38
N TYR A 103 1.00 -31.97 -3.24
CA TYR A 103 1.12 -32.84 -2.07
C TYR A 103 2.48 -33.54 -2.14
N THR A 104 3.50 -32.93 -1.54
CA THR A 104 4.74 -33.58 -1.11
C THR A 104 5.20 -33.00 0.21
#